data_AF-A0A8B3PCD2-F1
#
_entry.id   AF-A0A8B3PCD2-F1
#
_cell.length_a   1.000
_cell.length_b   1.000
_cell.length_c   1.000
_cell.angle_alpha   90.00
_cell.angle_beta   90.00
_cell.angle_gamma   90.00
#
_symmetry.space_group_name_H-M   'P 1'
#
loop_
_entity.id
_entity.type
_entity.pdbx_description
1 polymer ?
#
loop_
_entity_poly.entity_id
_entity_poly.type
_entity_poly.pdbx_seq_one_letter_code
_entity_poly.pdbx_strand_id
1 'polypeptide(L)' 'MKNRFEAMPNPSCRFEIWDNETGEPVVHHDRLLTFASAKSAARIADFLNDSSSHQRRAGAAEWRVAARDVG' A
#
# COMPACT_ATOMS: atom_id res chain seq x y z
N MET A 1 14.06 -3.92 -8.20
CA MET A 1 13.18 -2.80 -7.81
C MET A 1 13.01 -2.88 -6.30
N LYS A 2 13.17 -1.77 -5.58
CA LYS A 2 12.91 -1.71 -4.14
C LYS A 2 11.39 -1.82 -3.93
N ASN A 3 10.96 -2.57 -2.92
CA ASN A 3 9.53 -2.68 -2.59
C ASN A 3 8.99 -1.29 -2.21
N ARG A 4 7.80 -0.96 -2.71
CA ARG A 4 7.14 0.33 -2.40
C ARG A 4 6.72 0.36 -0.95
N PHE A 5 6.08 -0.70 -0.47
CA PHE A 5 5.68 -0.82 0.92
C PHE A 5 6.68 -1.67 1.69
N GLU A 6 7.07 -1.20 2.87
CA GLU A 6 8.05 -1.87 3.74
C GLU A 6 7.57 -1.88 5.19
N ALA A 7 7.79 -3.00 5.88
CA ALA A 7 7.51 -3.12 7.29
C ALA A 7 8.71 -2.62 8.09
N MET A 8 8.56 -1.49 8.78
CA MET A 8 9.61 -0.89 9.60
C MET A 8 9.33 -1.08 11.10
N PRO A 9 10.35 -1.49 11.89
CA PRO A 9 10.20 -1.54 13.33
C PRO A 9 10.10 -0.13 13.92
N ASN A 10 9.23 0.03 14.91
CA ASN A 10 9.09 1.27 15.66
C ASN A 10 9.61 1.11 17.10
N PRO A 11 9.94 2.22 17.80
CA PRO A 11 10.48 2.18 19.16
C PRO A 11 9.53 1.59 20.22
N SER A 12 8.24 1.46 19.92
CA SER A 12 7.22 0.87 20.80
C SER A 12 7.09 -0.64 20.64
N CYS A 13 8.10 -1.31 20.09
CA CYS A 13 8.09 -2.74 19.78
C CYS A 13 6.94 -3.15 18.83
N ARG A 14 6.50 -2.24 17.97
CA ARG A 14 5.53 -2.50 16.89
C ARG A 14 6.20 -2.38 15.54
N PHE A 15 5.45 -2.71 14.50
CA PHE A 15 5.88 -2.62 13.12
C PHE A 15 4.88 -1.76 12.36
N GLU A 16 5.38 -0.71 11.72
CA GLU A 16 4.62 0.19 10.86
C GLU A 16 4.85 -0.17 9.41
N ILE A 17 3.86 0.07 8.55
CA ILE A 17 4.07 -0.02 7.11
C ILE A 17 4.43 1.37 6.60
N TRP A 18 5.51 1.47 5.85
CA TRP A 18 6.00 2.72 5.24
C TRP A 18 5.88 2.64 3.73
N ASP A 19 5.44 3.72 3.10
CA ASP A 19 5.51 3.90 1.65
C ASP A 19 6.85 4.57 1.31
N ASN A 20 7.76 3.80 0.74
CA ASN A 20 9.09 4.24 0.32
C ASN A 20 9.04 5.26 -0.85
N GLU A 21 7.92 5.39 -1.55
CA GLU A 21 7.75 6.35 -2.64
C GLU A 21 7.50 7.76 -2.10
N THR A 22 6.68 7.88 -1.05
CA THR A 22 6.35 9.15 -0.40
C THR A 22 7.23 9.46 0.80
N GLY A 23 7.87 8.44 1.38
CA GLY A 23 8.62 8.56 2.63
C GLY A 23 7.73 8.68 3.87
N GLU A 24 6.46 8.28 3.78
CA GLU A 24 5.45 8.45 4.83
C GLU A 24 4.92 7.10 5.31
N PRO A 25 4.48 6.99 6.58
CA PRO A 25 3.81 5.79 7.05
C PRO A 25 2.42 5.63 6.43
N VAL A 26 2.02 4.39 6.17
CA VAL A 26 0.70 4.06 5.64
C VAL A 26 -0.35 4.26 6.73
N VAL A 27 -1.36 5.07 6.41
CA VAL A 27 -2.52 5.37 7.26
C VAL A 27 -3.77 4.72 6.66
N HIS A 28 -4.55 4.03 7.49
CA HIS A 28 -5.83 3.43 7.13
C HIS A 28 -6.91 3.88 8.12
N HIS A 29 -8.00 4.47 7.63
CA HIS A 29 -9.06 5.06 8.45
C HIS A 29 -8.52 6.00 9.55
N ASP A 30 -7.69 6.97 9.14
CA ASP A 30 -7.07 7.98 10.03
C ASP A 30 -6.18 7.39 11.15
N ARG A 31 -5.74 6.13 11.00
CA ARG A 31 -4.83 5.47 11.94
C ARG A 31 -3.62 4.88 11.23
N LEU A 32 -2.45 5.02 11.86
CA LEU A 32 -1.23 4.36 11.41
C LEU A 32 -1.45 2.85 11.38
N LEU A 33 -1.07 2.24 10.26
CA LEU A 33 -1.18 0.81 10.07
C LEU A 33 -0.04 0.11 10.83
N THR A 34 -0.32 -0.26 12.08
CA THR A 34 0.66 -0.83 13.01
C THR A 34 0.34 -2.26 13.39
N PHE A 35 1.39 -3.07 13.59
CA PHE A 35 1.29 -4.49 13.89
C PHE A 35 2.14 -4.88 15.10
N ALA A 36 1.69 -5.89 15.85
CA ALA A 36 2.42 -6.45 16.98
C ALA A 36 3.61 -7.34 16.59
N SER A 37 3.67 -7.80 15.34
CA SER A 37 4.71 -8.73 14.89
C SER A 37 5.23 -8.39 13.50
N ALA A 38 6.52 -8.62 13.30
CA ALA A 38 7.20 -8.46 12.00
C ALA A 38 6.52 -9.30 10.92
N LYS A 39 6.10 -10.53 11.27
CA LYS A 39 5.45 -11.47 10.33
C LYS A 39 4.12 -10.93 9.81
N SER A 40 3.29 -10.36 10.69
CA SER A 40 2.02 -9.76 10.29
C SER A 40 2.24 -8.53 9.42
N ALA A 41 3.19 -7.67 9.79
CA ALA A 41 3.51 -6.48 9.02
C ALA A 41 4.06 -6.82 7.62
N ALA A 42 4.99 -7.77 7.54
CA ALA A 42 5.56 -8.23 6.28
C ALA A 42 4.49 -8.79 5.33
N ARG A 43 3.57 -9.63 5.84
CA ARG A 43 2.46 -10.15 5.03
C ARG A 43 1.59 -9.04 4.43
N ILE A 44 1.33 -7.97 5.19
CA ILE A 44 0.53 -6.84 4.70
C ILE A 44 1.33 -5.97 3.72
N ALA A 45 2.62 -5.74 3.98
CA ALA A 45 3.50 -5.07 3.00
C ALA A 45 3.53 -5.83 1.67
N ASP A 46 3.69 -7.16 1.71
CA ASP A 46 3.69 -8.00 0.51
C ASP A 46 2.35 -7.90 -0.26
N PHE A 47 1.23 -7.96 0.45
CA PHE A 47 -0.10 -7.79 -0.14
C PHE A 47 -0.27 -6.42 -0.84
N LEU A 48 0.21 -5.34 -0.23
CA LEU A 48 0.16 -4.00 -0.82
C LEU A 48 1.07 -3.89 -2.05
N ASN A 49 2.25 -4.49 -2.02
CA ASN A 49 3.17 -4.52 -3.16
C ASN A 49 2.61 -5.34 -4.35
N ASP A 50 1.94 -6.46 -4.07
CA ASP A 50 1.26 -7.28 -5.08
C ASP A 50 0.08 -6.53 -5.72
N SER A 51 -0.78 -5.94 -4.87
CA SER A 51 -1.94 -5.14 -5.32
C SER A 51 -1.53 -3.93 -6.15
N SER A 52 -0.44 -3.25 -5.78
CA SER A 52 0.12 -2.12 -6.54
C SER A 52 0.69 -2.54 -7.88
N SER A 53 1.22 -3.77 -7.96
CA SER A 53 1.69 -4.35 -9.21
C SER A 53 0.52 -4.69 -10.15
N HIS A 54 -0.63 -5.09 -9.59
CA HIS A 54 -1.87 -5.29 -10.33
C HIS A 54 -2.48 -3.98 -10.86
N GLN A 55 -2.50 -2.89 -10.06
CA GLN A 55 -2.97 -1.59 -10.54
C GLN A 55 -2.09 -1.03 -11.68
N ARG A 56 -0.77 -1.27 -11.66
CA ARG A 56 0.10 -0.88 -12.78
C ARG A 56 -0.16 -1.67 -14.06
N ARG A 57 -0.68 -2.90 -13.99
CA ARG A 57 -1.13 -3.65 -15.18
C ARG A 57 -2.52 -3.21 -15.65
N ALA A 58 -3.44 -2.90 -14.74
CA ALA A 58 -4.78 -2.41 -15.09
C ALA A 58 -4.75 -0.97 -15.68
N GLY A 59 -3.76 -0.14 -15.33
CA GLY A 59 -3.62 1.21 -15.92
C GLY A 59 -3.16 1.23 -17.38
N ALA A 60 -2.61 0.13 -17.91
CA ALA A 60 -2.23 0.01 -19.32
C ALA A 60 -3.36 -0.57 -20.19
N ALA A 61 -4.38 -1.16 -19.58
CA ALA A 61 -5.52 -1.77 -20.26
C ALA A 61 -6.82 -1.28 -19.60
N GLU A 62 -7.42 -0.27 -20.23
CA GLU A 62 -8.84 0.08 -20.11
C GLU A 62 -9.29 0.90 -18.88
N TRP A 63 -9.17 2.23 -19.01
CA TRP A 63 -10.17 3.17 -18.48
C TRP A 63 -10.85 3.96 -19.61
N ARG A 64 -11.27 3.25 -20.66
CA ARG A 64 -12.40 3.72 -21.49
C ARG A 64 -13.69 3.19 -20.88
N VAL A 65 -14.15 3.81 -19.79
CA VAL A 65 -15.54 3.65 -19.34
C VAL A 65 -16.21 5.01 -19.43
N ALA A 66 -17.16 5.04 -20.36
CA ALA A 66 -17.98 6.15 -20.83
C ALA A 66 -18.30 7.23 -19.80
N ALA A 67 -17.98 8.48 -20.16
CA ALA A 67 -18.76 9.62 -19.74
C ALA A 67 -20.20 9.41 -20.25
N ARG A 68 -21.11 9.09 -19.33
CA ARG A 68 -22.55 9.17 -19.59
C ARG A 68 -22.89 10.65 -19.67
N ASP A 69 -23.08 11.11 -20.90
CA ASP A 69 -23.76 12.36 -21.23
C ASP A 69 -25.24 12.21 -20.83
N VAL A 70 -25.68 13.03 -19.86
CA VAL A 70 -27.09 13.30 -19.59
C VAL A 70 -27.31 14.74 -20.06
N GLY A 71 -28.01 14.85 -21.18
CA GLY A 71 -28.57 16.07 -21.75
C GLY A 71 -29.98 15.77 -22.26
#